data_AF-A0A497RCN6-F1
#
_entry.id   AF-A0A497RCN6-F1
#
_cell.length_a   1.000
_cell.length_b   1.000
_cell.length_c   1.000
_cell.angle_alpha   90.00
_cell.angle_beta   90.00
_cell.angle_gamma   90.00
#
_symmetry.space_group_name_H-M   'P 1'
#
loop_
_entity.id
_entity.type
_entity.pdbx_description
1 polymer ?
#
loop_
_entity_poly.entity_id
_entity_poly.type
_entity_poly.pdbx_seq_one_letter_code
_entity_poly.pdbx_strand_id
1 'polypeptide(L)'
;KNCDLSLEDLENLVNSFFEQKLIAKVNDARDHFLLKKVNIEHFSEDMVIADVSGYRVKISNLGKDDFSYSCDERCADYTYQVKKGRYPFCKHYPAVLAELLYQGLVDQSNLNHVDGKVLDVLLNIVEERRKEEGLLKPVGRDIENTLKQILEDYIEISRQNAKLAKEKYHSPPERAFEILTGRAFQLLEFDTIARAKEAGWDLLVIGTHATPPYITVVECKTAASGVYDYITKNPDYLIKLKTYCIDLVKEKLLGIYKDYVRYMVIVGPDFPKEIERFTLQFRHMTGGIKLSFLPASTIVYLVEKYRENPILTHDLLELLFSSEKVVRKDDIDRLFEEAERRIETLTDLARQRLRDKFGEFAATTADACFIKMDEVLLQTLIYDILNALQPDLVKMGMKSTTGVTTIHLKHDYFKIWSKVLEGLVEEFVKLLEEESEVQVKRTDLKEELIKFLELR
;
A
#
# COMPACT_ATOMS: atom_id res chain seq x y z
N LYS A 1 -37.93 -24.83 -31.35
CA LYS A 1 -38.77 -25.58 -30.39
C LYS A 1 -38.01 -26.12 -29.17
N ASN A 2 -36.67 -25.93 -29.06
CA ASN A 2 -35.87 -26.49 -27.94
C ASN A 2 -35.19 -25.41 -27.07
N CYS A 3 -35.72 -24.19 -27.01
CA CYS A 3 -35.23 -23.14 -26.11
C CYS A 3 -36.46 -22.44 -25.54
N ASP A 4 -36.60 -22.46 -24.22
CA ASP A 4 -37.75 -21.88 -23.49
C ASP A 4 -37.60 -20.36 -23.28
N LEU A 5 -36.55 -19.74 -23.85
CA LEU A 5 -36.35 -18.30 -23.82
C LEU A 5 -37.13 -17.64 -24.97
N SER A 6 -37.77 -16.51 -24.69
CA SER A 6 -38.28 -15.65 -25.76
C SER A 6 -37.12 -15.08 -26.60
N LEU A 7 -37.41 -14.58 -27.81
CA LEU A 7 -36.39 -13.93 -28.64
C LEU A 7 -35.79 -12.71 -27.91
N GLU A 8 -36.61 -11.97 -27.17
CA GLU A 8 -36.18 -10.83 -26.35
C GLU A 8 -35.24 -11.27 -25.22
N ASP A 9 -35.56 -12.37 -24.52
CA ASP A 9 -34.69 -12.91 -23.47
C ASP A 9 -33.36 -13.42 -24.03
N LEU A 10 -33.39 -14.02 -25.22
CA LEU A 10 -32.20 -14.49 -25.91
C LEU A 10 -31.30 -13.32 -26.35
N GLU A 11 -31.89 -12.27 -26.92
CA GLU A 11 -31.17 -11.05 -27.31
C GLU A 11 -30.55 -10.37 -26.10
N ASN A 12 -31.29 -10.24 -24.99
CA ASN A 12 -30.80 -9.68 -23.74
C ASN A 12 -29.62 -10.51 -23.17
N LEU A 13 -29.72 -11.84 -23.20
CA LEU A 13 -28.64 -12.73 -22.74
C LEU A 13 -27.38 -12.59 -23.61
N VAL A 14 -27.54 -12.54 -24.93
CA VAL A 14 -26.43 -12.38 -25.88
C VAL A 14 -25.76 -11.02 -25.70
N ASN A 15 -26.55 -9.94 -25.59
CA ASN A 15 -26.03 -8.59 -25.35
C ASN A 15 -25.28 -8.50 -24.02
N SER A 16 -25.81 -9.11 -22.95
CA SER A 16 -25.15 -9.20 -21.66
C SER A 16 -23.80 -9.95 -21.76
N PHE A 17 -23.76 -11.05 -22.51
CA PHE A 17 -22.52 -11.80 -22.74
C PHE A 17 -21.48 -10.97 -23.53
N PHE A 18 -21.90 -10.23 -24.55
CA PHE A 18 -21.03 -9.33 -25.29
C PHE A 18 -20.48 -8.20 -24.39
N GLU A 19 -21.34 -7.54 -23.60
CA GLU A 19 -20.95 -6.51 -22.63
C GLU A 19 -19.87 -7.03 -21.67
N GLN A 20 -20.09 -8.21 -21.07
CA GLN A 20 -19.12 -8.84 -20.17
C GLN A 20 -17.77 -9.14 -20.85
N LYS A 21 -17.79 -9.55 -22.12
CA LYS A 21 -16.56 -9.78 -22.89
C LYS A 21 -15.81 -8.49 -23.18
N LEU A 22 -16.51 -7.39 -23.49
CA LEU A 22 -15.88 -6.09 -23.69
C LEU A 22 -15.29 -5.54 -22.38
N ILE A 23 -16.01 -5.67 -21.26
CA ILE A 23 -15.49 -5.35 -19.91
C ILE A 23 -14.20 -6.13 -19.64
N ALA A 24 -14.14 -7.42 -19.98
CA ALA A 24 -12.92 -8.21 -19.84
C ALA A 24 -11.74 -7.64 -20.66
N LYS A 25 -11.99 -7.12 -21.88
CA LYS A 25 -10.95 -6.47 -22.70
C LYS A 25 -10.46 -5.16 -22.11
N VAL A 26 -11.35 -4.37 -21.50
CA VAL A 26 -10.98 -3.15 -20.77
C VAL A 26 -10.13 -3.51 -19.55
N ASN A 27 -10.50 -4.55 -18.79
CA ASN A 27 -9.69 -5.04 -17.68
C ASN A 27 -8.32 -5.57 -18.13
N ASP A 28 -8.24 -6.26 -19.27
CA ASP A 28 -6.97 -6.71 -19.86
C ASP A 28 -6.07 -5.53 -20.28
N ALA A 29 -6.66 -4.38 -20.60
CA ALA A 29 -5.99 -3.15 -21.00
C ALA A 29 -5.41 -2.36 -19.82
N ARG A 30 -5.98 -2.55 -18.62
CA ARG A 30 -5.59 -1.87 -17.39
C ARG A 30 -4.08 -1.83 -17.17
N ASP A 31 -3.41 -2.98 -17.28
CA ASP A 31 -1.96 -3.07 -17.09
C ASP A 31 -1.16 -2.23 -18.11
N HIS A 32 -1.62 -2.14 -19.35
CA HIS A 32 -0.92 -1.35 -20.36
C HIS A 32 -1.02 0.14 -20.03
N PHE A 33 -2.19 0.60 -19.58
CA PHE A 33 -2.43 1.99 -19.24
C PHE A 33 -1.82 2.41 -17.90
N LEU A 34 -2.07 1.66 -16.81
CA LEU A 34 -1.55 2.00 -15.48
C LEU A 34 -0.02 1.92 -15.41
N LEU A 35 0.60 0.97 -16.12
CA LEU A 35 2.07 0.88 -16.21
C LEU A 35 2.68 1.85 -17.24
N LYS A 36 1.90 2.82 -17.74
CA LYS A 36 2.35 3.87 -18.68
C LYS A 36 3.01 3.31 -19.93
N LYS A 37 2.49 2.20 -20.46
CA LYS A 37 2.99 1.54 -21.67
C LYS A 37 2.24 1.93 -22.94
N VAL A 38 1.49 3.04 -22.88
CA VAL A 38 0.78 3.63 -24.01
C VAL A 38 1.47 4.94 -24.36
N ASN A 39 1.90 5.08 -25.61
CA ASN A 39 2.45 6.32 -26.13
C ASN A 39 1.60 6.79 -27.32
N ILE A 40 0.96 7.95 -27.19
CA ILE A 40 0.23 8.57 -28.29
C ILE A 40 1.25 9.26 -29.21
N GLU A 41 1.54 8.65 -30.36
CA GLU A 41 2.50 9.17 -31.33
C GLU A 41 1.91 10.30 -32.17
N HIS A 42 0.61 10.20 -32.46
CA HIS A 42 -0.13 11.18 -33.25
C HIS A 42 -1.59 11.22 -32.81
N PHE A 43 -2.12 12.44 -32.69
CA PHE A 43 -3.53 12.69 -32.42
C PHE A 43 -4.03 13.86 -33.28
N SER A 44 -5.12 13.64 -34.01
CA SER A 44 -5.84 14.61 -34.83
C SER A 44 -7.33 14.26 -34.84
N GLU A 45 -8.18 15.12 -35.43
CA GLU A 45 -9.62 14.90 -35.52
C GLU A 45 -10.02 13.60 -36.23
N ASP A 46 -9.21 13.13 -37.17
CA ASP A 46 -9.53 11.96 -38.02
C ASP A 46 -8.63 10.76 -37.73
N MET A 47 -7.59 10.91 -36.92
CA MET A 47 -6.61 9.84 -36.73
C MET A 47 -5.89 9.88 -35.39
N VAL A 48 -5.81 8.72 -34.77
CA VAL A 48 -4.93 8.42 -33.64
C VAL A 48 -3.95 7.32 -34.05
N ILE A 49 -2.67 7.55 -33.79
CA ILE A 49 -1.62 6.53 -33.88
C ILE A 49 -0.97 6.43 -32.51
N ALA A 50 -0.90 5.22 -31.98
CA ALA A 50 -0.30 4.96 -30.70
C ALA A 50 0.56 3.70 -30.72
N ASP A 51 1.59 3.68 -29.88
CA ASP A 51 2.28 2.46 -29.50
C ASP A 51 1.74 1.97 -28.15
N VAL A 52 1.35 0.70 -28.09
CA VAL A 52 0.95 0.04 -26.85
C VAL A 52 1.89 -1.12 -26.60
N SER A 53 2.93 -0.93 -25.79
CA SER A 53 3.93 -1.97 -25.48
C SER A 53 4.57 -2.60 -26.74
N GLY A 54 4.90 -1.79 -27.75
CA GLY A 54 5.48 -2.24 -29.00
C GLY A 54 4.47 -2.72 -30.05
N TYR A 55 3.16 -2.62 -29.78
CA TYR A 55 2.09 -2.88 -30.76
C TYR A 55 1.56 -1.56 -31.30
N ARG A 56 1.70 -1.35 -32.60
CA ARG A 56 1.14 -0.17 -33.26
C ARG A 56 -0.37 -0.28 -33.38
N VAL A 57 -1.07 0.73 -32.87
CA VAL A 57 -2.52 0.88 -32.94
C VAL A 57 -2.84 2.10 -33.81
N LYS A 58 -3.79 1.94 -34.72
CA LYS A 58 -4.34 3.04 -35.51
C LYS A 58 -5.85 3.06 -35.40
N ILE A 59 -6.38 4.19 -34.95
CA ILE A 59 -7.80 4.50 -34.90
C ILE A 59 -8.04 5.62 -35.90
N SER A 60 -9.01 5.47 -36.80
CA SER A 60 -9.42 6.56 -37.69
C SER A 60 -10.88 6.93 -37.38
N ASN A 61 -11.18 8.22 -37.41
CA ASN A 61 -12.51 8.78 -37.23
C ASN A 61 -13.19 8.36 -35.91
N LEU A 62 -12.47 8.49 -34.80
CA LEU A 62 -13.01 8.20 -33.48
C LEU A 62 -14.22 9.10 -33.17
N GLY A 63 -15.32 8.50 -32.70
CA GLY A 63 -16.60 9.15 -32.43
C GLY A 63 -17.49 9.35 -33.66
N LYS A 64 -17.06 8.96 -34.87
CA LYS A 64 -17.81 9.14 -36.12
C LYS A 64 -18.32 7.80 -36.69
N ASP A 65 -19.26 7.89 -37.64
CA ASP A 65 -19.87 6.71 -38.29
C ASP A 65 -18.90 5.93 -39.19
N ASP A 66 -17.91 6.61 -39.77
CA ASP A 66 -16.87 6.02 -40.61
C ASP A 66 -15.63 5.57 -39.80
N PHE A 67 -15.86 5.22 -38.53
CA PHE A 67 -14.86 4.71 -37.60
C PHE A 67 -14.15 3.47 -38.15
N SER A 68 -12.82 3.42 -37.95
CA SER A 68 -12.04 2.22 -38.20
C SER A 68 -10.97 2.00 -37.14
N TYR A 69 -10.75 0.72 -36.81
CA TYR A 69 -9.75 0.29 -35.85
C TYR A 69 -8.82 -0.76 -36.46
N SER A 70 -7.51 -0.56 -36.26
CA SER A 70 -6.50 -1.55 -36.59
C SER A 70 -5.42 -1.65 -35.51
N CYS A 71 -4.88 -2.85 -35.37
CA CYS A 71 -3.81 -3.18 -34.45
C CYS A 71 -2.75 -3.98 -35.20
N ASP A 72 -1.55 -4.04 -34.66
CA ASP A 72 -0.44 -4.81 -35.19
C ASP A 72 -0.83 -6.29 -35.43
N GLU A 73 -0.40 -6.88 -36.56
CA GLU A 73 -0.74 -8.25 -36.95
C GLU A 73 -0.18 -9.32 -36.02
N ARG A 74 0.82 -8.96 -35.20
CA ARG A 74 1.34 -9.80 -34.11
C ARG A 74 0.33 -9.96 -32.97
N CYS A 75 -0.68 -9.10 -32.89
CA CYS A 75 -1.74 -9.22 -31.90
C CYS A 75 -2.71 -10.37 -32.29
N ALA A 76 -2.59 -11.51 -31.61
CA ALA A 76 -3.45 -12.66 -31.84
C ALA A 76 -4.95 -12.34 -31.70
N ASP A 77 -5.31 -11.52 -30.71
CA ASP A 77 -6.68 -11.10 -30.48
C ASP A 77 -7.21 -10.27 -31.66
N TYR A 78 -6.42 -9.34 -32.19
CA TYR A 78 -6.79 -8.59 -33.39
C TYR A 78 -6.94 -9.52 -34.61
N THR A 79 -5.94 -10.35 -34.88
CA THR A 79 -5.90 -11.21 -36.07
C THR A 79 -7.01 -12.25 -36.09
N TYR A 80 -7.35 -12.85 -34.96
CA TYR A 80 -8.31 -13.96 -34.91
C TYR A 80 -9.72 -13.57 -34.47
N GLN A 81 -9.87 -12.47 -33.72
CA GLN A 81 -11.14 -12.07 -33.15
C GLN A 81 -11.68 -10.81 -33.82
N VAL A 82 -10.86 -9.76 -33.94
CA VAL A 82 -11.30 -8.45 -34.46
C VAL A 82 -11.41 -8.45 -35.98
N LYS A 83 -10.35 -8.84 -36.72
CA LYS A 83 -10.37 -8.90 -38.19
C LYS A 83 -11.49 -9.81 -38.74
N LYS A 84 -11.92 -10.81 -37.96
CA LYS A 84 -13.02 -11.73 -38.32
C LYS A 84 -14.41 -11.22 -37.92
N GLY A 85 -14.52 -10.00 -37.40
CA GLY A 85 -15.78 -9.37 -36.98
C GLY A 85 -16.43 -10.00 -35.76
N ARG A 86 -15.69 -10.80 -34.96
CA ARG A 86 -16.25 -11.44 -33.76
C ARG A 86 -16.34 -10.47 -32.58
N TYR A 87 -15.43 -9.52 -32.53
CA TYR A 87 -15.37 -8.47 -31.52
C TYR A 87 -14.96 -7.15 -32.17
N PRO A 88 -15.43 -6.01 -31.65
CA PRO A 88 -15.10 -4.70 -32.21
C PRO A 88 -13.63 -4.32 -32.02
N PHE A 89 -12.96 -4.82 -30.98
CA PHE A 89 -11.59 -4.44 -30.65
C PHE A 89 -10.85 -5.47 -29.78
N CYS A 90 -9.51 -5.33 -29.74
CA CYS A 90 -8.64 -6.05 -28.81
C CYS A 90 -8.27 -5.15 -27.62
N LYS A 91 -7.64 -5.69 -26.57
CA LYS A 91 -7.23 -4.95 -25.35
C LYS A 91 -6.40 -3.68 -25.59
N HIS A 92 -5.69 -3.56 -26.72
CA HIS A 92 -4.90 -2.36 -27.00
C HIS A 92 -5.77 -1.14 -27.35
N TYR A 93 -6.98 -1.34 -27.88
CA TYR A 93 -7.91 -0.24 -28.16
C TYR A 93 -8.33 0.50 -26.89
N PRO A 94 -8.94 -0.14 -25.87
CA PRO A 94 -9.30 0.55 -24.64
C PRO A 94 -8.09 1.11 -23.88
N ALA A 95 -6.89 0.55 -24.04
CA ALA A 95 -5.67 1.15 -23.48
C ALA A 95 -5.37 2.54 -24.11
N VAL A 96 -5.53 2.66 -25.43
CA VAL A 96 -5.38 3.95 -26.14
C VAL A 96 -6.49 4.91 -25.74
N LEU A 97 -7.74 4.45 -25.67
CA LEU A 97 -8.85 5.31 -25.23
C LEU A 97 -8.66 5.83 -23.80
N ALA A 98 -8.21 4.98 -22.87
CA ALA A 98 -7.88 5.40 -21.52
C ALA A 98 -6.80 6.52 -21.51
N GLU A 99 -5.75 6.38 -22.32
CA GLU A 99 -4.70 7.40 -22.44
C GLU A 99 -5.22 8.71 -23.03
N LEU A 100 -6.05 8.66 -24.08
CA LEU A 100 -6.65 9.85 -24.67
C LEU A 100 -7.57 10.59 -23.68
N LEU A 101 -8.42 9.85 -22.95
CA LEU A 101 -9.29 10.40 -21.91
C LEU A 101 -8.47 11.00 -20.76
N TYR A 102 -7.42 10.29 -20.33
CA TYR A 102 -6.54 10.72 -19.26
C TYR A 102 -5.87 12.05 -19.61
N GLN A 103 -5.32 12.18 -20.83
CA GLN A 103 -4.69 13.40 -21.36
C GLN A 103 -5.70 14.52 -21.70
N GLY A 104 -7.00 14.25 -21.65
CA GLY A 104 -8.05 15.21 -22.02
C GLY A 104 -8.12 15.49 -23.53
N LEU A 105 -7.61 14.59 -24.36
CA LEU A 105 -7.62 14.72 -25.82
C LEU A 105 -8.97 14.36 -26.44
N VAL A 106 -9.77 13.53 -25.75
CA VAL A 106 -11.11 13.13 -26.19
C VAL A 106 -12.10 13.20 -25.03
N ASP A 107 -13.38 13.39 -25.36
CA ASP A 107 -14.49 13.33 -24.42
C ASP A 107 -15.07 11.90 -24.33
N GLN A 108 -15.61 11.55 -23.16
CA GLN A 108 -16.22 10.25 -22.88
C GLN A 108 -17.44 9.92 -23.78
N SER A 109 -18.10 10.94 -24.33
CA SER A 109 -19.22 10.78 -25.27
C SER A 109 -18.80 10.39 -26.70
N ASN A 110 -17.50 10.48 -27.02
CA ASN A 110 -16.98 10.29 -28.38
C ASN A 110 -16.19 8.98 -28.54
N LEU A 111 -16.68 7.87 -27.99
CA LEU A 111 -15.98 6.58 -28.01
C LEU A 111 -16.80 5.50 -28.72
N ASN A 112 -16.35 5.02 -29.89
CA ASN A 112 -17.02 3.92 -30.58
C ASN A 112 -16.87 2.62 -29.79
N HIS A 113 -17.98 1.88 -29.65
CA HIS A 113 -18.08 0.57 -29.01
C HIS A 113 -17.75 0.53 -27.51
N VAL A 114 -17.68 1.70 -26.84
CA VAL A 114 -17.43 1.82 -25.41
C VAL A 114 -18.48 2.74 -24.81
N ASP A 115 -19.59 2.15 -24.37
CA ASP A 115 -20.72 2.81 -23.74
C ASP A 115 -21.18 2.04 -22.50
N GLY A 116 -22.17 2.59 -21.78
CA GLY A 116 -22.77 1.97 -20.60
C GLY A 116 -21.72 1.50 -19.58
N LYS A 117 -21.84 0.24 -19.13
CA LYS A 117 -20.92 -0.33 -18.13
C LYS A 117 -19.49 -0.50 -18.65
N VAL A 118 -19.30 -0.64 -19.97
CA VAL A 118 -17.95 -0.75 -20.54
C VAL A 118 -17.22 0.59 -20.37
N LEU A 119 -17.93 1.70 -20.60
CA LEU A 119 -17.43 3.05 -20.35
C LEU A 119 -17.15 3.27 -18.86
N ASP A 120 -18.05 2.87 -17.97
CA ASP A 120 -17.84 3.00 -16.51
C ASP A 120 -16.54 2.31 -16.07
N VAL A 121 -16.28 1.09 -16.55
CA VAL A 121 -15.05 0.36 -16.23
C VAL A 121 -13.82 1.06 -16.82
N LEU A 122 -13.90 1.61 -18.03
CA LEU A 122 -12.80 2.37 -18.63
C LEU A 122 -12.48 3.64 -17.83
N LEU A 123 -13.51 4.41 -17.46
CA LEU A 123 -13.38 5.64 -16.68
C LEU A 123 -12.82 5.35 -15.28
N ASN A 124 -13.23 4.26 -14.65
CA ASN A 124 -12.66 3.84 -13.36
C ASN A 124 -11.14 3.61 -13.43
N ILE A 125 -10.64 3.01 -14.52
CA ILE A 125 -9.20 2.81 -14.73
C ILE A 125 -8.49 4.16 -14.95
N VAL A 126 -9.09 5.10 -15.69
CA VAL A 126 -8.54 6.45 -15.89
C VAL A 126 -8.49 7.22 -14.57
N GLU A 127 -9.57 7.14 -13.78
CA GLU A 127 -9.67 7.77 -12.48
C GLU A 127 -8.65 7.17 -11.48
N GLU A 128 -8.44 5.86 -11.52
CA GLU A 128 -7.41 5.16 -10.75
C GLU A 128 -6.03 5.78 -10.98
N ARG A 129 -5.58 5.92 -12.24
CA ARG A 129 -4.29 6.57 -12.54
C ARG A 129 -4.24 8.02 -12.09
N ARG A 130 -5.33 8.77 -12.26
CA ARG A 130 -5.41 10.17 -11.78
C ARG A 130 -5.27 10.26 -10.27
N LYS A 131 -5.80 9.29 -9.52
CA LYS A 131 -5.62 9.18 -8.05
C LYS A 131 -4.18 8.79 -7.70
N GLU A 132 -3.61 7.78 -8.36
CA GLU A 132 -2.21 7.35 -8.15
C GLU A 132 -1.20 8.48 -8.41
N GLU A 133 -1.48 9.36 -9.38
CA GLU A 133 -0.64 10.51 -9.72
C GLU A 133 -1.00 11.79 -8.94
N GLY A 134 -1.97 11.73 -8.01
CA GLY A 134 -2.37 12.86 -7.16
C GLY A 134 -3.11 14.00 -7.88
N LEU A 135 -3.60 13.76 -9.10
CA LEU A 135 -4.37 14.73 -9.89
C LEU A 135 -5.82 14.87 -9.40
N LEU A 136 -6.35 13.83 -8.76
CA LEU A 136 -7.63 13.86 -8.06
C LEU A 136 -7.37 13.73 -6.56
N LYS A 137 -8.09 14.51 -5.76
CA LYS A 137 -8.15 14.25 -4.31
C LYS A 137 -8.73 12.85 -4.14
N PRO A 138 -8.00 11.90 -3.52
CA PRO A 138 -8.53 10.57 -3.32
C PRO A 138 -9.77 10.66 -2.43
N VAL A 139 -10.81 9.91 -2.81
CA VAL A 139 -11.86 9.55 -1.84
C VAL A 139 -11.14 8.78 -0.74
N GLY A 140 -11.36 9.15 0.53
CA GLY A 140 -10.72 8.49 1.66
C GLY A 140 -10.90 6.96 1.59
N ARG A 141 -9.93 6.22 2.13
CA ARG A 141 -10.02 4.75 2.20
C ARG A 141 -11.30 4.34 2.94
N ASP A 142 -12.03 3.37 2.41
CA ASP A 142 -13.21 2.79 3.07
C ASP A 142 -12.79 1.81 4.18
N ILE A 143 -12.13 2.35 5.21
CA ILE A 143 -11.54 1.59 6.31
C ILE A 143 -12.64 0.87 7.10
N GLU A 144 -13.75 1.54 7.38
CA GLU A 144 -14.83 1.01 8.22
C GLU A 144 -15.50 -0.21 7.59
N ASN A 145 -15.90 -0.13 6.31
CA ASN A 145 -16.52 -1.28 5.65
C ASN A 145 -15.51 -2.40 5.42
N THR A 146 -14.26 -2.06 5.10
CA THR A 146 -13.21 -3.07 4.94
C THR A 146 -12.98 -3.81 6.26
N LEU A 147 -12.86 -3.10 7.38
CA LEU A 147 -12.69 -3.69 8.70
C LEU A 147 -13.88 -4.59 9.05
N LYS A 148 -15.11 -4.11 8.84
CA LYS A 148 -16.33 -4.89 9.07
C LYS A 148 -16.32 -6.21 8.27
N GLN A 149 -15.96 -6.18 6.99
CA GLN A 149 -15.84 -7.38 6.16
C GLN A 149 -14.80 -8.36 6.71
N ILE A 150 -13.65 -7.86 7.17
CA ILE A 150 -12.61 -8.70 7.79
C ILE A 150 -13.13 -9.36 9.07
N LEU A 151 -13.80 -8.62 9.94
CA LEU A 151 -14.33 -9.13 11.21
C LEU A 151 -15.44 -10.18 10.99
N GLU A 152 -16.34 -9.95 10.03
CA GLU A 152 -17.53 -10.80 9.83
C GLU A 152 -17.25 -12.03 8.95
N ASP A 153 -16.48 -11.87 7.87
CA ASP A 153 -16.45 -12.87 6.78
C ASP A 153 -15.14 -13.64 6.67
N TYR A 154 -14.02 -13.07 7.13
CA TYR A 154 -12.68 -13.57 6.79
C TYR A 154 -12.41 -15.01 7.28
N ILE A 155 -12.78 -15.31 8.53
CA ILE A 155 -12.59 -16.64 9.12
C ILE A 155 -13.48 -17.67 8.41
N GLU A 156 -14.74 -17.33 8.14
CA GLU A 156 -15.67 -18.23 7.45
C GLU A 156 -15.23 -18.53 6.02
N ILE A 157 -14.74 -17.52 5.30
CA ILE A 157 -14.18 -17.69 3.95
C ILE A 157 -12.92 -18.55 3.98
N SER A 158 -12.04 -18.38 4.97
CA SER A 158 -10.84 -19.24 5.15
C SER A 158 -11.19 -20.73 5.34
N ARG A 159 -12.41 -21.02 5.82
CA ARG A 159 -12.98 -22.36 6.01
C ARG A 159 -13.80 -22.86 4.82
N GLN A 160 -13.63 -22.25 3.65
CA GLN A 160 -14.30 -22.63 2.40
C GLN A 160 -15.83 -22.43 2.41
N ASN A 161 -16.34 -21.39 3.07
CA ASN A 161 -17.76 -21.03 2.99
C ASN A 161 -18.14 -20.51 1.59
N ALA A 162 -18.48 -21.43 0.68
CA ALA A 162 -18.80 -21.14 -0.72
C ALA A 162 -20.05 -20.29 -0.90
N LYS A 163 -21.03 -20.41 0.00
CA LYS A 163 -22.27 -19.61 -0.04
C LYS A 163 -21.93 -18.13 0.18
N LEU A 164 -21.23 -17.84 1.27
CA LEU A 164 -20.81 -16.48 1.63
C LEU A 164 -19.93 -15.85 0.54
N ALA A 165 -18.93 -16.60 0.06
CA ALA A 165 -18.04 -16.15 -1.00
C ALA A 165 -18.79 -15.79 -2.31
N LYS A 166 -19.75 -16.63 -2.72
CA LYS A 166 -20.54 -16.40 -3.94
C LYS A 166 -21.52 -15.22 -3.79
N GLU A 167 -22.20 -15.13 -2.64
CA GLU A 167 -23.24 -14.11 -2.41
C GLU A 167 -22.66 -12.72 -2.22
N LYS A 168 -21.60 -12.56 -1.41
CA LYS A 168 -21.01 -11.24 -1.11
C LYS A 168 -19.86 -10.84 -2.03
N TYR A 169 -19.07 -11.80 -2.52
CA TYR A 169 -17.80 -11.54 -3.22
C TYR A 169 -17.78 -12.06 -4.66
N HIS A 170 -18.86 -12.71 -5.11
CA HIS A 170 -19.03 -13.25 -6.48
C HIS A 170 -17.82 -14.06 -6.98
N SER A 171 -17.17 -14.79 -6.07
CA SER A 171 -15.93 -15.52 -6.32
C SER A 171 -15.87 -16.82 -5.52
N PRO A 172 -15.02 -17.80 -5.90
CA PRO A 172 -14.77 -18.97 -5.06
C PRO A 172 -14.08 -18.57 -3.75
N PRO A 173 -14.21 -19.37 -2.67
CA PRO A 173 -13.63 -19.05 -1.36
C PRO A 173 -12.13 -18.73 -1.40
N GLU A 174 -11.36 -19.46 -2.20
CA GLU A 174 -9.91 -19.24 -2.36
C GLU A 174 -9.64 -17.81 -2.83
N ARG A 175 -10.32 -17.39 -3.90
CA ARG A 175 -10.14 -16.05 -4.45
C ARG A 175 -10.65 -14.95 -3.52
N ALA A 176 -11.79 -15.18 -2.86
CA ALA A 176 -12.30 -14.24 -1.86
C ALA A 176 -11.33 -14.10 -0.68
N PHE A 177 -10.70 -15.21 -0.25
CA PHE A 177 -9.73 -15.22 0.84
C PHE A 177 -8.46 -14.45 0.49
N GLU A 178 -7.94 -14.61 -0.72
CA GLU A 178 -6.80 -13.83 -1.23
C GLU A 178 -7.09 -12.32 -1.20
N ILE A 179 -8.25 -11.92 -1.71
CA ILE A 179 -8.68 -10.51 -1.76
C ILE A 179 -8.78 -9.92 -0.35
N LEU A 180 -9.45 -10.63 0.56
CA LEU A 180 -9.60 -10.17 1.94
C LEU A 180 -8.27 -10.16 2.69
N THR A 181 -7.36 -11.09 2.40
CA THR A 181 -6.01 -11.10 2.99
C THR A 181 -5.22 -9.86 2.55
N GLY A 182 -5.30 -9.49 1.27
CA GLY A 182 -4.73 -8.24 0.77
C GLY A 182 -5.29 -7.01 1.50
N ARG A 183 -6.62 -6.94 1.65
CA ARG A 183 -7.30 -5.86 2.38
C ARG A 183 -6.91 -5.81 3.86
N ALA A 184 -6.74 -6.96 4.52
CA ALA A 184 -6.28 -7.03 5.90
C ALA A 184 -4.89 -6.42 6.07
N PHE A 185 -3.95 -6.71 5.15
CA PHE A 185 -2.62 -6.09 5.18
C PHE A 185 -2.64 -4.59 4.83
N GLN A 186 -3.52 -4.14 3.94
CA GLN A 186 -3.74 -2.70 3.68
C GLN A 186 -4.29 -1.98 4.93
N LEU A 187 -5.16 -2.66 5.71
CA LEU A 187 -5.58 -2.22 7.04
C LEU A 187 -4.46 -2.35 8.10
N LEU A 188 -3.23 -2.65 7.72
CA LEU A 188 -2.04 -2.54 8.57
C LEU A 188 -1.00 -1.60 7.95
N GLU A 189 -1.42 -0.76 6.98
CA GLU A 189 -0.59 0.21 6.25
C GLU A 189 0.48 -0.40 5.34
N PHE A 190 0.37 -1.70 5.03
CA PHE A 190 1.23 -2.32 4.03
C PHE A 190 0.77 -2.00 2.60
N ASP A 191 1.75 -1.75 1.73
CA ASP A 191 1.54 -1.85 0.29
C ASP A 191 1.39 -3.32 -0.10
N THR A 192 0.46 -3.58 -1.02
CA THR A 192 0.15 -4.95 -1.45
C THR A 192 0.07 -5.05 -2.97
N ILE A 193 0.63 -6.13 -3.51
CA ILE A 193 0.57 -6.45 -4.95
C ILE A 193 -0.05 -7.83 -5.07
N ALA A 194 -1.26 -7.92 -5.64
CA ALA A 194 -1.91 -9.20 -5.93
C ALA A 194 -1.42 -9.77 -7.26
N ARG A 195 -1.28 -11.10 -7.34
CA ARG A 195 -1.00 -11.76 -8.63
C ARG A 195 -2.28 -11.90 -9.43
N ALA A 196 -2.28 -11.44 -10.69
CA ALA A 196 -3.47 -11.41 -11.53
C ALA A 196 -3.51 -12.46 -12.66
N LYS A 197 -2.35 -12.96 -13.12
CA LYS A 197 -2.27 -13.61 -14.45
C LYS A 197 -1.61 -14.98 -14.52
N GLU A 198 -0.78 -15.35 -13.54
CA GLU A 198 0.01 -16.58 -13.59
C GLU A 198 -0.15 -17.39 -12.30
N ALA A 199 -0.08 -18.72 -12.39
CA ALA A 199 -0.04 -19.58 -11.22
C ALA A 199 1.25 -19.32 -10.41
N GLY A 200 1.12 -19.19 -9.09
CA GLY A 200 2.26 -18.88 -8.23
C GLY A 200 1.84 -18.44 -6.83
N TRP A 201 2.57 -17.47 -6.28
CA TRP A 201 2.22 -16.73 -5.07
C TRP A 201 0.94 -15.91 -5.27
N ASP A 202 0.21 -15.64 -4.18
CA ASP A 202 -1.08 -14.95 -4.23
C ASP A 202 -0.94 -13.43 -4.04
N LEU A 203 -0.10 -13.03 -3.08
CA LEU A 203 0.08 -11.65 -2.67
C LEU A 203 1.56 -11.35 -2.33
N LEU A 204 2.04 -10.17 -2.68
CA LEU A 204 3.24 -9.58 -2.07
C LEU A 204 2.80 -8.51 -1.08
N VAL A 205 3.40 -8.52 0.11
CA VAL A 205 3.23 -7.51 1.15
C VAL A 205 4.55 -6.79 1.32
N ILE A 206 4.56 -5.46 1.22
CA ILE A 206 5.78 -4.65 1.18
C ILE A 206 5.84 -3.76 2.43
N GLY A 207 6.85 -4.01 3.26
CA GLY A 207 7.17 -3.19 4.43
C GLY A 207 7.87 -1.89 4.05
N THR A 208 7.22 -1.02 3.27
CA THR A 208 7.84 0.18 2.67
C THR A 208 8.42 1.15 3.71
N HIS A 209 7.78 1.25 4.87
CA HIS A 209 8.20 2.11 5.98
C HIS A 209 9.28 1.51 6.89
N ALA A 210 9.62 0.22 6.73
CA ALA A 210 10.66 -0.44 7.50
C ALA A 210 12.06 -0.02 7.03
N THR A 211 13.05 -0.09 7.93
CA THR A 211 14.43 0.26 7.63
C THR A 211 15.38 -0.89 7.98
N PRO A 212 15.86 -1.68 7.00
CA PRO A 212 15.59 -1.58 5.56
C PRO A 212 14.19 -2.10 5.17
N PRO A 213 13.66 -1.70 4.00
CA PRO A 213 12.42 -2.26 3.48
C PRO A 213 12.52 -3.77 3.28
N TYR A 214 11.37 -4.44 3.29
CA TYR A 214 11.27 -5.87 3.00
C TYR A 214 10.03 -6.21 2.18
N ILE A 215 10.09 -7.35 1.49
CA ILE A 215 9.04 -7.96 0.70
C ILE A 215 8.76 -9.32 1.31
N THR A 216 7.49 -9.53 1.65
CA THR A 216 6.94 -10.79 2.12
C THR A 216 6.11 -11.41 1.01
N VAL A 217 6.47 -12.62 0.59
CA VAL A 217 5.68 -13.42 -0.33
C VAL A 217 4.61 -14.14 0.48
N VAL A 218 3.34 -13.98 0.12
CA VAL A 218 2.20 -14.53 0.83
C VAL A 218 1.48 -15.55 -0.04
N GLU A 219 1.19 -16.71 0.56
CA GLU A 219 0.36 -17.76 0.00
C GLU A 219 -0.85 -17.99 0.90
N CYS A 220 -2.04 -17.84 0.34
CA CYS A 220 -3.31 -18.06 1.00
C CYS A 220 -3.75 -19.51 0.80
N LYS A 221 -4.22 -20.15 1.88
CA LYS A 221 -4.74 -21.51 1.86
C LYS A 221 -6.01 -21.61 2.67
N THR A 222 -7.06 -22.12 2.04
CA THR A 222 -8.32 -22.42 2.69
C THR A 222 -8.37 -23.89 3.11
N ALA A 223 -9.15 -24.22 4.14
CA ALA A 223 -9.40 -25.60 4.54
C ALA A 223 -10.75 -25.75 5.25
N ALA A 224 -11.64 -26.59 4.72
CA ALA A 224 -12.95 -26.86 5.33
C ALA A 224 -12.87 -27.43 6.75
N SER A 225 -11.79 -28.13 7.10
CA SER A 225 -11.51 -28.63 8.46
C SER A 225 -11.25 -27.51 9.48
N GLY A 226 -10.97 -26.30 9.01
CA GLY A 226 -10.48 -25.19 9.85
C GLY A 226 -9.01 -25.28 10.22
N VAL A 227 -8.29 -26.32 9.77
CA VAL A 227 -6.85 -26.49 10.01
C VAL A 227 -6.18 -26.94 8.72
N TYR A 228 -5.20 -26.18 8.25
CA TYR A 228 -4.41 -26.50 7.06
C TYR A 228 -3.18 -27.33 7.46
N ASP A 229 -3.23 -28.63 7.19
CA ASP A 229 -2.17 -29.60 7.55
C ASP A 229 -1.45 -30.22 6.34
N TYR A 230 -1.69 -29.68 5.13
CA TYR A 230 -1.20 -30.27 3.89
C TYR A 230 0.33 -30.35 3.82
N ILE A 231 1.04 -29.31 4.27
CA ILE A 231 2.52 -29.30 4.30
C ILE A 231 3.05 -30.41 5.20
N THR A 232 2.39 -30.65 6.35
CA THR A 232 2.76 -31.72 7.28
C THR A 232 2.61 -33.09 6.64
N LYS A 233 1.57 -33.29 5.82
CA LYS A 233 1.30 -34.52 5.07
C LYS A 233 2.14 -34.66 3.80
N ASN A 234 2.52 -33.56 3.17
CA ASN A 234 3.21 -33.49 1.89
C ASN A 234 4.36 -32.46 1.93
N PRO A 235 5.50 -32.78 2.55
CA PRO A 235 6.63 -31.84 2.71
C PRO A 235 7.21 -31.32 1.40
N ASP A 236 7.07 -32.05 0.29
CA ASP A 236 7.53 -31.63 -1.04
C ASP A 236 6.86 -30.32 -1.51
N TYR A 237 5.75 -29.92 -0.89
CA TYR A 237 5.14 -28.61 -1.14
C TYR A 237 6.10 -27.44 -0.84
N LEU A 238 7.07 -27.62 0.07
CA LEU A 238 8.11 -26.62 0.33
C LEU A 238 8.93 -26.27 -0.92
N ILE A 239 9.12 -27.22 -1.84
CA ILE A 239 9.81 -26.98 -3.12
C ILE A 239 9.00 -25.99 -3.97
N LYS A 240 7.67 -26.16 -3.99
CA LYS A 240 6.77 -25.25 -4.71
C LYS A 240 6.80 -23.85 -4.10
N LEU A 241 6.75 -23.75 -2.77
CA LEU A 241 6.88 -22.47 -2.07
C LEU A 241 8.23 -21.78 -2.32
N LYS A 242 9.32 -22.56 -2.40
CA LYS A 242 10.65 -22.04 -2.76
C LYS A 242 10.60 -21.42 -4.15
N THR A 243 10.04 -22.12 -5.14
CA THR A 243 9.91 -21.60 -6.50
C THR A 243 9.14 -20.29 -6.54
N TYR A 244 8.09 -20.17 -5.72
CA TYR A 244 7.33 -18.93 -5.65
C TYR A 244 8.17 -17.75 -5.16
N CYS A 245 8.99 -17.94 -4.13
CA CYS A 245 9.79 -16.86 -3.56
C CYS A 245 11.04 -16.54 -4.38
N ILE A 246 11.74 -17.58 -4.84
CA ILE A 246 13.02 -17.43 -5.53
C ILE A 246 12.79 -17.15 -7.01
N ASP A 247 12.26 -18.13 -7.73
CA ASP A 247 12.24 -18.10 -9.19
C ASP A 247 11.23 -17.07 -9.73
N LEU A 248 10.09 -16.90 -9.06
CA LEU A 248 9.00 -16.03 -9.51
C LEU A 248 9.04 -14.62 -8.95
N VAL A 249 9.79 -14.37 -7.86
CA VAL A 249 9.87 -13.03 -7.23
C VAL A 249 11.32 -12.56 -7.17
N LYS A 250 12.15 -13.19 -6.33
CA LYS A 250 13.52 -12.71 -6.06
C LYS A 250 14.35 -12.60 -7.34
N GLU A 251 14.35 -13.60 -8.21
CA GLU A 251 15.13 -13.57 -9.44
C GLU A 251 14.56 -12.65 -10.52
N LYS A 252 13.30 -12.23 -10.40
CA LYS A 252 12.66 -11.27 -11.31
C LYS A 252 12.95 -9.81 -10.93
N LEU A 253 13.32 -9.54 -9.68
CA LEU A 253 13.68 -8.21 -9.20
C LEU A 253 15.13 -7.87 -9.57
N LEU A 254 15.47 -6.59 -9.66
CA LEU A 254 16.81 -6.12 -10.06
C LEU A 254 17.55 -5.49 -8.88
N GLY A 255 18.88 -5.64 -8.85
CA GLY A 255 19.74 -4.99 -7.84
C GLY A 255 19.31 -5.26 -6.39
N ILE A 256 19.31 -4.20 -5.58
CA ILE A 256 19.01 -4.28 -4.13
C ILE A 256 17.60 -4.78 -3.81
N TYR A 257 16.64 -4.67 -4.75
CA TYR A 257 15.27 -5.15 -4.54
C TYR A 257 15.21 -6.67 -4.37
N LYS A 258 16.18 -7.42 -4.90
CA LYS A 258 16.32 -8.86 -4.64
C LYS A 258 16.53 -9.16 -3.16
N ASP A 259 17.27 -8.30 -2.47
CA ASP A 259 17.64 -8.48 -1.06
C ASP A 259 16.50 -8.13 -0.11
N TYR A 260 15.49 -7.39 -0.60
CA TYR A 260 14.27 -7.12 0.15
C TYR A 260 13.35 -8.35 0.25
N VAL A 261 13.47 -9.36 -0.61
CA VAL A 261 12.69 -10.62 -0.50
C VAL A 261 13.23 -11.46 0.66
N ARG A 262 12.61 -11.30 1.84
CA ARG A 262 13.11 -11.86 3.11
C ARG A 262 12.19 -12.90 3.74
N TYR A 263 10.90 -12.87 3.40
CA TYR A 263 9.89 -13.66 4.09
C TYR A 263 8.96 -14.39 3.15
N MET A 264 8.56 -15.59 3.57
CA MET A 264 7.44 -16.34 3.04
C MET A 264 6.41 -16.52 4.17
N VAL A 265 5.16 -16.19 3.92
CA VAL A 265 4.08 -16.35 4.90
C VAL A 265 2.96 -17.18 4.31
N ILE A 266 2.55 -18.22 5.03
CA ILE A 266 1.33 -18.96 4.70
C ILE A 266 0.20 -18.44 5.57
N VAL A 267 -0.85 -17.97 4.93
CA VAL A 267 -2.07 -17.52 5.58
C VAL A 267 -3.16 -18.57 5.40
N GLY A 268 -3.83 -18.96 6.48
CA GLY A 268 -4.87 -19.99 6.42
C GLY A 268 -5.74 -20.01 7.67
N PRO A 269 -6.77 -20.86 7.75
CA PRO A 269 -7.73 -20.85 8.86
C PRO A 269 -7.05 -21.06 10.22
N ASP A 270 -6.22 -22.10 10.32
CA ASP A 270 -5.29 -22.38 11.42
C ASP A 270 -4.26 -23.44 10.96
N PHE A 271 -3.25 -23.72 11.78
CA PHE A 271 -2.16 -24.65 11.48
C PHE A 271 -1.80 -25.57 12.66
N PRO A 272 -1.43 -26.84 12.38
CA PRO A 272 -0.90 -27.74 13.39
C PRO A 272 0.50 -27.30 13.84
N LYS A 273 0.84 -27.45 15.12
CA LYS A 273 2.12 -26.99 15.67
C LYS A 273 3.32 -27.70 15.03
N GLU A 274 3.14 -28.94 14.60
CA GLU A 274 4.18 -29.74 13.95
C GLU A 274 4.67 -29.11 12.64
N ILE A 275 3.91 -28.20 12.03
CA ILE A 275 4.30 -27.51 10.80
C ILE A 275 5.55 -26.63 10.99
N GLU A 276 5.82 -26.18 12.22
CA GLU A 276 6.93 -25.30 12.56
C GLU A 276 8.29 -25.97 12.30
N ARG A 277 8.37 -27.31 12.31
CA ARG A 277 9.61 -28.02 12.02
C ARG A 277 10.13 -27.80 10.59
N PHE A 278 9.26 -27.36 9.67
CA PHE A 278 9.60 -27.14 8.27
C PHE A 278 10.21 -25.76 7.99
N THR A 279 10.19 -24.83 8.95
CA THR A 279 10.69 -23.47 8.74
C THR A 279 12.20 -23.45 8.53
N LEU A 280 12.94 -24.20 9.34
CA LEU A 280 14.39 -24.36 9.20
C LEU A 280 14.76 -24.99 7.86
N GLN A 281 14.06 -26.04 7.45
CA GLN A 281 14.28 -26.69 6.15
C GLN A 281 14.06 -25.70 5.00
N PHE A 282 12.96 -24.95 5.03
CA PHE A 282 12.66 -23.95 4.00
C PHE A 282 13.73 -22.85 3.93
N ARG A 283 14.19 -22.34 5.08
CA ARG A 283 15.24 -21.32 5.16
C ARG A 283 16.55 -21.80 4.54
N HIS A 284 16.96 -23.05 4.80
CA HIS A 284 18.13 -23.63 4.15
C HIS A 284 17.95 -23.77 2.63
N MET A 285 16.79 -24.22 2.18
CA MET A 285 16.50 -24.43 0.76
C MET A 285 16.46 -23.14 -0.08
N THR A 286 16.16 -22.00 0.56
CA THR A 286 16.01 -20.67 -0.06
C THR A 286 17.22 -19.76 0.14
N GLY A 287 18.22 -20.21 0.89
CA GLY A 287 19.40 -19.38 1.20
C GLY A 287 19.10 -18.22 2.15
N GLY A 288 18.11 -18.36 3.03
CA GLY A 288 17.86 -17.40 4.12
C GLY A 288 16.45 -16.79 4.21
N ILE A 289 15.52 -17.13 3.30
CA ILE A 289 14.14 -16.65 3.39
C ILE A 289 13.45 -17.38 4.55
N LYS A 290 12.89 -16.63 5.50
CA LYS A 290 12.20 -17.20 6.66
C LYS A 290 10.74 -17.51 6.34
N LEU A 291 10.24 -18.64 6.84
CA LEU A 291 8.86 -19.09 6.67
C LEU A 291 8.09 -18.95 7.97
N SER A 292 6.95 -18.27 7.97
CA SER A 292 6.02 -18.27 9.11
C SER A 292 4.58 -18.56 8.67
N PHE A 293 3.73 -18.88 9.65
CA PHE A 293 2.34 -19.26 9.42
C PHE A 293 1.42 -18.32 10.20
N LEU A 294 0.46 -17.70 9.51
CA LEU A 294 -0.46 -16.72 10.06
C LEU A 294 -1.90 -17.26 10.02
N PRO A 295 -2.45 -17.70 11.16
CA PRO A 295 -3.86 -18.07 11.26
C PRO A 295 -4.77 -16.87 10.96
N ALA A 296 -5.89 -17.13 10.28
CA ALA A 296 -6.86 -16.11 9.90
C ALA A 296 -7.39 -15.38 11.14
N SER A 297 -7.67 -16.12 12.22
CA SER A 297 -8.12 -15.55 13.49
C SER A 297 -7.08 -14.64 14.16
N THR A 298 -5.79 -14.87 13.92
CA THR A 298 -4.71 -14.03 14.43
C THR A 298 -4.58 -12.75 13.61
N ILE A 299 -4.79 -12.81 12.29
CA ILE A 299 -4.87 -11.62 11.43
C ILE A 299 -6.05 -10.74 11.82
N VAL A 300 -7.24 -11.31 12.02
CA VAL A 300 -8.43 -10.55 12.46
C VAL A 300 -8.12 -9.82 13.76
N TYR A 301 -7.56 -10.52 14.74
CA TYR A 301 -7.19 -9.94 16.03
C TYR A 301 -6.16 -8.81 15.91
N LEU A 302 -5.13 -8.99 15.07
CA LEU A 302 -4.12 -7.97 14.80
C LEU A 302 -4.74 -6.72 14.14
N VAL A 303 -5.57 -6.90 13.12
CA VAL A 303 -6.22 -5.80 12.39
C VAL A 303 -7.16 -5.03 13.30
N GLU A 304 -7.99 -5.73 14.08
CA GLU A 304 -8.90 -5.11 15.06
C GLU A 304 -8.13 -4.25 16.06
N LYS A 305 -7.13 -4.84 16.74
CA LYS A 305 -6.32 -4.14 17.75
C LYS A 305 -5.52 -2.98 17.16
N TYR A 306 -5.00 -3.14 15.94
CA TYR A 306 -4.29 -2.07 15.24
C TYR A 306 -5.20 -0.90 14.89
N ARG A 307 -6.43 -1.16 14.43
CA ARG A 307 -7.36 -0.09 14.07
C ARG A 307 -7.90 0.66 15.30
N GLU A 308 -7.98 0.00 16.45
CA GLU A 308 -8.24 0.67 17.73
C GLU A 308 -7.06 1.55 18.19
N ASN A 309 -5.81 1.08 17.99
CA ASN A 309 -4.61 1.80 18.42
C ASN A 309 -3.45 1.61 17.42
N PRO A 310 -3.32 2.45 16.37
CA PRO A 310 -2.38 2.23 15.26
C PRO A 310 -0.95 2.66 15.64
N ILE A 311 -0.32 1.89 16.53
CA ILE A 311 1.02 2.16 17.08
C ILE A 311 2.10 1.18 16.60
N LEU A 312 1.74 0.15 15.83
CA LEU A 312 2.71 -0.79 15.28
C LEU A 312 3.37 -0.23 14.02
N THR A 313 4.70 -0.22 13.99
CA THR A 313 5.47 0.10 12.79
C THR A 313 5.70 -1.16 11.94
N HIS A 314 6.09 -1.00 10.68
CA HIS A 314 6.45 -2.12 9.83
C HIS A 314 7.68 -2.88 10.37
N ASP A 315 8.61 -2.19 11.03
CA ASP A 315 9.75 -2.84 11.70
C ASP A 315 9.29 -3.79 12.82
N LEU A 316 8.23 -3.44 13.56
CA LEU A 316 7.65 -4.32 14.57
C LEU A 316 6.84 -5.46 13.95
N LEU A 317 6.05 -5.17 12.91
CA LEU A 317 5.25 -6.19 12.21
C LEU A 317 6.15 -7.22 11.50
N GLU A 318 7.36 -6.85 11.09
CA GLU A 318 8.39 -7.76 10.56
C GLU A 318 8.70 -8.91 11.52
N LEU A 319 8.57 -8.70 12.84
CA LEU A 319 8.81 -9.75 13.84
C LEU A 319 7.83 -10.92 13.70
N LEU A 320 6.61 -10.70 13.20
CA LEU A 320 5.66 -11.78 12.90
C LEU A 320 6.13 -12.62 11.71
N PHE A 321 6.63 -11.97 10.67
CA PHE A 321 7.11 -12.63 9.45
C PHE A 321 8.44 -13.36 9.67
N SER A 322 9.27 -12.83 10.56
CA SER A 322 10.59 -13.39 10.87
C SER A 322 10.60 -14.42 12.01
N SER A 323 9.42 -14.74 12.56
CA SER A 323 9.22 -15.57 13.76
C SER A 323 9.50 -17.07 13.57
N GLU A 324 9.52 -17.56 12.33
CA GLU A 324 9.76 -18.98 11.99
C GLU A 324 8.85 -19.98 12.72
N LYS A 325 7.60 -19.59 13.01
CA LYS A 325 6.60 -20.38 13.75
C LYS A 325 5.16 -20.11 13.29
N VAL A 326 4.18 -20.76 13.93
CA VAL A 326 2.77 -20.35 13.83
C VAL A 326 2.53 -19.16 14.77
N VAL A 327 2.17 -18.02 14.21
CA VAL A 327 1.92 -16.79 14.97
C VAL A 327 0.60 -16.93 15.74
N ARG A 328 0.62 -16.55 17.02
CA ARG A 328 -0.54 -16.61 17.93
C ARG A 328 -0.91 -15.23 18.44
N LYS A 329 -2.08 -15.10 19.09
CA LYS A 329 -2.55 -13.82 19.65
C LYS A 329 -1.57 -13.23 20.66
N ASP A 330 -0.97 -14.06 21.51
CA ASP A 330 0.06 -13.63 22.47
C ASP A 330 1.27 -12.97 21.79
N ASP A 331 1.60 -13.35 20.56
CA ASP A 331 2.67 -12.68 19.80
C ASP A 331 2.25 -11.26 19.39
N ILE A 332 0.97 -11.08 19.06
CA ILE A 332 0.39 -9.77 18.77
C ILE A 332 0.42 -8.90 20.03
N ASP A 333 0.01 -9.44 21.17
CA ASP A 333 0.01 -8.70 22.44
C ASP A 333 1.40 -8.19 22.81
N ARG A 334 2.42 -9.05 22.69
CA ARG A 334 3.82 -8.68 22.90
C ARG A 334 4.30 -7.58 21.94
N LEU A 335 3.80 -7.55 20.70
CA LEU A 335 4.14 -6.46 19.78
C LEU A 335 3.59 -5.12 20.22
N PHE A 336 2.37 -5.08 20.76
CA PHE A 336 1.79 -3.83 21.28
C PHE A 336 2.51 -3.38 22.54
N GLU A 337 2.89 -4.30 23.43
CA GLU A 337 3.71 -3.98 24.60
C GLU A 337 5.09 -3.42 24.19
N GLU A 338 5.72 -4.03 23.17
CA GLU A 338 6.98 -3.53 22.61
C GLU A 338 6.81 -2.15 21.95
N ALA A 339 5.71 -1.94 21.22
CA ALA A 339 5.42 -0.65 20.61
C ALA A 339 5.30 0.45 21.65
N GLU A 340 4.53 0.25 22.72
CA GLU A 340 4.40 1.23 23.80
C GLU A 340 5.77 1.58 24.42
N ARG A 341 6.61 0.58 24.73
CA ARG A 341 7.96 0.81 25.26
C ARG A 341 8.86 1.58 24.31
N ARG A 342 8.79 1.29 23.01
CA ARG A 342 9.56 2.03 22.00
C ARG A 342 9.09 3.48 21.87
N ILE A 343 7.79 3.72 21.95
CA ILE A 343 7.22 5.06 21.87
C ILE A 343 7.63 5.88 23.10
N GLU A 344 7.59 5.29 24.29
CA GLU A 344 8.10 5.92 25.51
C GLU A 344 9.58 6.30 25.36
N THR A 345 10.40 5.36 24.88
CA THR A 345 11.84 5.60 24.64
C THR A 345 12.07 6.73 23.62
N LEU A 346 11.33 6.74 22.51
CA LEU A 346 11.40 7.80 21.50
C LEU A 346 10.97 9.16 22.06
N THR A 347 9.93 9.16 22.88
CA THR A 347 9.41 10.37 23.54
C THR A 347 10.44 10.92 24.50
N ASP A 348 11.04 10.08 25.35
CA ASP A 348 12.08 10.49 26.30
C ASP A 348 13.33 11.00 25.60
N LEU A 349 13.74 10.37 24.50
CA LEU A 349 14.85 10.86 23.69
C LEU A 349 14.55 12.26 23.13
N ALA A 350 13.34 12.47 22.60
CA ALA A 350 12.92 13.77 22.08
C ALA A 350 12.83 14.84 23.19
N ARG A 351 12.29 14.49 24.36
CA ARG A 351 12.25 15.35 25.56
C ARG A 351 13.65 15.75 26.02
N GLN A 352 14.57 14.78 26.08
CA GLN A 352 15.96 15.06 26.45
C GLN A 352 16.62 16.03 25.47
N ARG A 353 16.43 15.85 24.15
CA ARG A 353 16.94 16.79 23.14
C ARG A 353 16.37 18.19 23.32
N LEU A 354 15.07 18.30 23.58
CA LEU A 354 14.43 19.57 23.88
C LEU A 354 15.07 20.22 25.10
N ARG A 355 15.19 19.49 26.21
CA ARG A 355 15.79 19.99 27.47
C ARG A 355 17.24 20.43 27.29
N ASP A 356 18.07 19.61 26.65
CA ASP A 356 19.49 19.92 26.42
C ASP A 356 19.64 21.24 25.64
N LYS A 357 18.92 21.38 24.52
CA LYS A 357 18.94 22.58 23.68
C LYS A 357 18.35 23.79 24.38
N PHE A 358 17.24 23.60 25.11
CA PHE A 358 16.61 24.67 25.86
C PHE A 358 17.54 25.20 26.96
N GLY A 359 18.28 24.33 27.65
CA GLY A 359 19.28 24.73 28.63
C GLY A 359 20.42 25.56 28.03
N GLU A 360 20.89 25.20 26.82
CA GLU A 360 21.85 26.02 26.07
C GLU A 360 21.29 27.43 25.78
N PHE A 361 20.02 27.52 25.37
CA PHE A 361 19.38 28.81 25.08
C PHE A 361 19.17 29.64 26.35
N ALA A 362 18.60 29.05 27.39
CA ALA A 362 18.31 29.71 28.67
C ALA A 362 19.57 30.32 29.30
N ALA A 363 20.71 29.63 29.20
CA ALA A 363 22.01 30.12 29.68
C ALA A 363 22.49 31.39 28.96
N THR A 364 22.12 31.58 27.69
CA THR A 364 22.49 32.77 26.91
C THR A 364 21.57 33.97 27.15
N THR A 365 20.39 33.75 27.73
CA THR A 365 19.43 34.81 28.04
C THR A 365 19.72 35.50 29.35
N ALA A 366 19.93 36.82 29.31
CA ALA A 366 20.15 37.67 30.48
C ALA A 366 18.85 38.26 31.07
N ASP A 367 17.74 38.19 30.34
CA ASP A 367 16.45 38.77 30.71
C ASP A 367 15.62 37.78 31.55
N ALA A 368 14.91 38.28 32.56
CA ALA A 368 14.06 37.45 33.44
C ALA A 368 12.65 37.19 32.88
N CYS A 369 12.14 38.00 31.96
CA CYS A 369 10.79 37.90 31.42
C CYS A 369 10.72 37.17 30.08
N PHE A 370 11.81 37.09 29.32
CA PHE A 370 11.83 36.50 27.99
C PHE A 370 12.94 35.47 27.81
N ILE A 371 12.60 34.36 27.15
CA ILE A 371 13.56 33.43 26.56
C ILE A 371 13.76 33.85 25.10
N LYS A 372 14.93 34.38 24.77
CA LYS A 372 15.25 34.85 23.42
C LYS A 372 15.74 33.66 22.60
N MET A 373 14.95 33.25 21.62
CA MET A 373 15.36 32.29 20.60
C MET A 373 15.37 33.02 19.25
N ASP A 374 16.50 32.95 18.54
CA ASP A 374 16.55 33.35 17.15
C ASP A 374 16.09 32.21 16.23
N GLU A 375 15.87 32.54 14.95
CA GLU A 375 15.38 31.59 13.96
C GLU A 375 16.35 30.41 13.75
N VAL A 376 17.66 30.65 13.86
CA VAL A 376 18.70 29.64 13.66
C VAL A 376 18.67 28.61 14.79
N LEU A 377 18.50 29.07 16.03
CA LEU A 377 18.37 28.22 17.21
C LEU A 377 17.09 27.39 17.14
N LEU A 378 15.96 27.99 16.73
CA LEU A 378 14.70 27.28 16.55
C LEU A 378 14.80 26.19 15.47
N GLN A 379 15.40 26.51 14.32
CA GLN A 379 15.64 25.54 13.25
C GLN A 379 16.55 24.40 13.71
N THR A 380 17.59 24.71 14.49
CA THR A 380 18.51 23.71 15.07
C THR A 380 17.79 22.79 16.05
N LEU A 381 16.95 23.35 16.94
CA LEU A 381 16.13 22.56 17.87
C LEU A 381 15.20 21.60 17.13
N ILE A 382 14.46 22.10 16.14
CA ILE A 382 13.56 21.27 15.33
C ILE A 382 14.35 20.17 14.62
N TYR A 383 15.50 20.50 14.05
CA TYR A 383 16.38 19.54 13.39
C TYR A 383 16.85 18.43 14.35
N ASP A 384 17.32 18.80 15.55
CA ASP A 384 17.83 17.85 16.54
C ASP A 384 16.74 16.90 17.04
N ILE A 385 15.52 17.41 17.24
CA ILE A 385 14.34 16.59 17.55
C ILE A 385 14.04 15.64 16.40
N LEU A 386 13.92 16.13 15.16
CA LEU A 386 13.61 15.29 14.00
C LEU A 386 14.69 14.23 13.76
N ASN A 387 15.96 14.57 14.01
CA ASN A 387 17.07 13.65 13.90
C ASN A 387 17.01 12.55 14.97
N ALA A 388 16.59 12.87 16.21
CA ALA A 388 16.39 11.88 17.26
C ALA A 388 15.24 10.91 16.96
N LEU A 389 14.27 11.31 16.12
CA LEU A 389 13.14 10.48 15.70
C LEU A 389 13.45 9.58 14.49
N GLN A 390 14.69 9.60 13.98
CA GLN A 390 15.14 8.66 12.94
C GLN A 390 15.50 7.29 13.54
N PRO A 391 15.28 6.18 12.80
CA PRO A 391 14.56 6.11 11.53
C PRO A 391 13.04 5.91 11.71
N ASP A 392 12.54 5.84 12.94
CA ASP A 392 11.21 5.35 13.27
C ASP A 392 10.08 6.21 12.67
N LEU A 393 10.15 7.53 12.84
CA LEU A 393 9.11 8.46 12.36
C LEU A 393 9.57 9.37 11.22
N VAL A 394 10.88 9.54 11.09
CA VAL A 394 11.49 10.46 10.13
C VAL A 394 12.54 9.73 9.30
N LYS A 395 12.60 10.04 8.01
CA LYS A 395 13.73 9.70 7.15
C LYS A 395 14.36 10.98 6.63
N MET A 396 15.61 11.20 6.99
CA MET A 396 16.38 12.35 6.51
C MET A 396 17.41 11.90 5.47
N GLY A 397 17.64 12.75 4.48
CA GLY A 397 18.61 12.48 3.42
C GLY A 397 19.05 13.77 2.76
N MET A 398 20.09 13.68 1.92
CA MET A 398 20.57 14.81 1.13
C MET A 398 20.32 14.51 -0.34
N LYS A 399 19.67 15.43 -1.07
CA LYS A 399 19.56 15.31 -2.52
C LYS A 399 20.95 15.44 -3.12
N SER A 400 21.45 14.37 -3.73
CA SER A 400 22.78 14.32 -4.34
C SER A 400 23.01 15.39 -5.41
N THR A 401 21.94 15.85 -6.06
CA THR A 401 22.00 16.85 -7.13
C THR A 401 22.04 18.29 -6.63
N THR A 402 21.38 18.59 -5.50
CA THR A 402 21.24 19.97 -4.99
C THR A 402 21.94 20.23 -3.67
N GLY A 403 22.39 19.18 -2.97
CA GLY A 403 22.94 19.28 -1.60
C GLY A 403 21.90 19.63 -0.53
N VAL A 404 20.62 19.75 -0.90
CA VAL A 404 19.54 20.15 0.02
C VAL A 404 19.12 18.95 0.86
N THR A 405 19.05 19.15 2.19
CA THR A 405 18.49 18.18 3.12
C THR A 405 16.99 18.02 2.88
N THR A 406 16.55 16.79 2.66
CA THR A 406 15.14 16.41 2.56
C THR A 406 14.73 15.65 3.81
N ILE A 407 13.59 16.04 4.38
CA ILE A 407 12.99 15.40 5.55
C ILE A 407 11.67 14.78 5.11
N HIS A 408 11.51 13.48 5.33
CA HIS A 408 10.28 12.75 5.05
C HIS A 408 9.67 12.29 6.38
N LEU A 409 8.43 12.70 6.64
CA LEU A 409 7.66 12.27 7.81
C LEU A 409 6.82 11.05 7.44
N LYS A 410 6.88 9.99 8.25
CA LYS A 410 6.02 8.82 8.09
C LYS A 410 4.63 9.12 8.66
N HIS A 411 3.73 9.61 7.82
CA HIS A 411 2.40 10.08 8.25
C HIS A 411 1.47 8.95 8.73
N ASP A 412 1.66 7.72 8.25
CA ASP A 412 0.84 6.57 8.66
C ASP A 412 1.01 6.21 10.14
N TYR A 413 2.08 6.72 10.77
CA TYR A 413 2.35 6.59 12.20
C TYR A 413 1.84 7.79 13.01
N PHE A 414 0.75 8.42 12.57
CA PHE A 414 0.19 9.62 13.20
C PHE A 414 -0.12 9.44 14.69
N LYS A 415 -0.53 8.25 15.14
CA LYS A 415 -0.81 7.99 16.56
C LYS A 415 0.47 7.97 17.39
N ILE A 416 1.57 7.48 16.83
CA ILE A 416 2.90 7.56 17.45
C ILE A 416 3.35 9.02 17.52
N TRP A 417 3.20 9.77 16.41
CA TRP A 417 3.45 11.21 16.40
C TRP A 417 2.68 11.95 17.49
N SER A 418 1.38 11.67 17.66
CA SER A 418 0.55 12.27 18.72
C SER A 418 1.20 12.11 20.09
N LYS A 419 1.58 10.87 20.46
CA LYS A 419 2.19 10.57 21.77
C LYS A 419 3.53 11.29 21.96
N VAL A 420 4.39 11.28 20.95
CA VAL A 420 5.69 11.96 21.02
C VAL A 420 5.52 13.48 21.14
N LEU A 421 4.61 14.07 20.38
CA LEU A 421 4.34 15.51 20.40
C LEU A 421 3.70 15.94 21.72
N GLU A 422 2.76 15.16 22.26
CA GLU A 422 2.19 15.37 23.61
C GLU A 422 3.31 15.40 24.66
N GLY A 423 4.21 14.41 24.63
CA GLY A 423 5.34 14.36 25.56
C GLY A 423 6.32 15.53 25.42
N LEU A 424 6.55 16.03 24.20
CA LEU A 424 7.35 17.23 23.95
C LEU A 424 6.67 18.50 24.49
N VAL A 425 5.35 18.63 24.33
CA VAL A 425 4.58 19.77 24.85
C VAL A 425 4.63 19.79 26.38
N GLU A 426 4.43 18.65 27.03
CA GLU A 426 4.54 18.53 28.49
C GLU A 426 5.91 18.97 29.00
N GLU A 427 6.97 18.51 28.35
CA GLU A 427 8.34 18.86 28.72
C GLU A 427 8.64 20.35 28.48
N PHE A 428 8.17 20.91 27.38
CA PHE A 428 8.31 22.34 27.10
C PHE A 428 7.63 23.20 28.16
N VAL A 429 6.40 22.85 28.56
CA VAL A 429 5.66 23.56 29.62
C VAL A 429 6.43 23.49 30.94
N LYS A 430 6.96 22.31 31.29
CA LYS A 430 7.77 22.13 32.50
C LYS A 430 9.03 23.01 32.50
N LEU A 431 9.73 23.10 31.36
CA LEU A 431 10.89 23.97 31.22
C LEU A 431 10.54 25.46 31.40
N LEU A 432 9.38 25.91 30.89
CA LEU A 432 8.92 27.28 31.11
C LEU A 432 8.57 27.55 32.57
N GLU A 433 7.99 26.58 33.27
CA GLU A 433 7.72 26.65 34.71
C GLU A 433 9.02 26.76 35.51
N GLU A 434 9.99 25.89 35.24
CA GLU A 434 11.33 25.90 35.84
C GLU A 434 12.02 27.27 35.64
N GLU A 435 12.02 27.83 34.43
CA GLU A 435 12.60 29.15 34.16
C GLU A 435 11.84 30.29 34.85
N SER A 436 10.51 30.19 34.97
CA SER A 436 9.71 31.18 35.69
C SER A 436 10.03 31.21 37.19
N GLU A 437 10.37 30.07 37.80
CA GLU A 437 10.75 30.01 39.21
C GLU A 437 12.16 30.56 39.49
N VAL A 438 13.05 30.52 38.49
CA VAL A 438 14.44 30.95 38.59
C VAL A 438 14.62 32.46 38.29
N GLN A 439 13.54 33.24 38.19
CA GLN A 439 13.54 34.69 37.91
C GLN A 439 14.26 35.56 38.97
N VAL A 440 15.59 35.46 39.01
CA VAL A 440 16.51 36.26 39.85
C VAL A 440 17.27 37.29 38.98
N LYS A 441 17.21 37.16 37.65
CA LYS A 441 17.87 38.07 36.70
C LYS A 441 17.13 39.42 36.63
N ARG A 442 17.84 40.48 36.24
CA ARG A 442 17.20 41.79 35.98
C ARG A 442 16.56 41.76 34.60
N THR A 443 15.41 42.41 34.45
CA THR A 443 14.79 42.58 33.13
C THR A 443 15.54 43.65 32.33
N ASP A 444 15.54 43.53 31.01
CA ASP A 444 16.15 44.50 30.09
C ASP A 444 15.55 45.90 30.34
N LEU A 445 14.24 45.99 30.56
CA LEU A 445 13.56 47.24 30.91
C LEU A 445 14.11 47.84 32.21
N LYS A 446 14.37 47.02 33.24
CA LYS A 446 14.92 47.50 34.51
C LYS A 446 16.36 48.01 34.32
N GLU A 447 17.17 47.33 33.51
CA GLU A 447 18.52 47.79 33.16
C GLU A 447 18.50 49.08 32.34
N GLU A 448 17.59 49.21 31.37
CA GLU A 448 17.40 50.44 30.60
C GLU A 448 16.95 51.61 31.49
N LEU A 449 15.97 51.40 32.38
CA LEU A 449 15.52 52.43 33.32
C LEU A 449 16.63 52.86 34.29
N ILE A 450 17.42 51.92 34.81
CA ILE A 450 18.60 52.21 35.64
C ILE A 450 19.60 53.10 34.88
N LYS A 451 19.87 52.79 33.60
CA LYS A 451 20.74 53.59 32.74
C LYS A 451 20.17 54.98 32.46
N PHE A 452 18.89 55.07 32.10
CA PHE A 452 18.24 56.34 31.75
C PHE A 452 18.07 57.28 32.94
N LEU A 453 17.88 56.72 34.14
CA LEU A 453 17.69 57.49 35.37
C LEU A 453 19.00 57.74 36.14
N GLU A 454 20.16 57.32 35.59
CA GLU A 454 21.49 57.43 36.22
C GLU A 454 21.58 56.82 37.62
N LEU A 455 20.77 55.79 37.89
CA LEU A 455 20.67 55.13 39.21
C LEU A 455 21.78 54.08 39.36
N ARG A 456 23.03 54.49 39.57
CA ARG A 456 24.14 53.57 39.89
C ARG A 456 24.38 53.43 41.39
#